data_AF-A0A1F7V4X1-F1
#
_entry.id   AF-A0A1F7V4X1-F1
#
_cell.length_a   1.000
_cell.length_b   1.000
_cell.length_c   1.000
_cell.angle_alpha   90.00
_cell.angle_beta   90.00
_cell.angle_gamma   90.00
#
_symmetry.space_group_name_H-M   'P 1'
#
loop_
_entity.id
_entity.type
_entity.pdbx_description
1 polymer ?
#
loop_
_entity_poly.entity_id
_entity_poly.type
_entity_poly.pdbx_seq_one_letter_code
_entity_poly.pdbx_strand_id
1 'polypeptide(L)'
;MTLLLCASMQFIKEIKETAATLEAQGHTVHRPGGFELWEEHGREKGEDGELEFMREYDIMRKHYGKLKGVDAVLVLNYEKNGVAGYIGGGVLMEMGFAHVLQKPIYLLNPIPDVPYRDEIEVTNPVVLDGDLNKIPLQHTPPFGRPSQEGNPEFPPTEGPGGGSVRAGAMRRVQTFDSAGKENGFLMELLKDG
;
A
#
# COMPACT_ATOMS: atom_id res chain seq x y z
N MET A 1 -20.37 -1.73 -8.28
CA MET A 1 -18.93 -1.89 -8.61
C MET A 1 -18.24 -2.61 -7.47
N THR A 2 -17.15 -3.31 -7.77
CA THR A 2 -16.20 -3.77 -6.76
C THR A 2 -15.19 -2.66 -6.50
N LEU A 3 -15.10 -2.19 -5.26
CA LEU A 3 -14.23 -1.09 -4.83
C LEU A 3 -13.15 -1.60 -3.88
N LEU A 4 -11.96 -1.02 -3.93
CA LEU A 4 -10.95 -1.16 -2.87
C LEU A 4 -10.77 0.18 -2.16
N LEU A 5 -10.91 0.16 -0.85
CA LEU A 5 -10.61 1.33 -0.02
C LEU A 5 -9.10 1.47 0.18
N CYS A 6 -8.61 2.70 0.08
CA CYS A 6 -7.23 3.10 0.35
C CYS A 6 -7.25 4.17 1.46
N ALA A 7 -6.63 3.89 2.60
CA ALA A 7 -6.71 4.77 3.77
C ALA A 7 -5.60 4.47 4.78
N SER A 8 -5.27 5.44 5.63
CA SER A 8 -4.41 5.19 6.79
C SER A 8 -5.13 4.26 7.79
N MET A 9 -4.42 3.28 8.34
CA MET A 9 -4.92 2.39 9.40
C MET A 9 -5.24 3.09 10.72
N GLN A 10 -5.04 4.41 10.82
CA GLN A 10 -5.58 5.21 11.92
C GLN A 10 -7.09 5.46 11.80
N PHE A 11 -7.66 5.31 10.60
CA PHE A 11 -9.07 5.56 10.30
C PHE A 11 -9.88 4.26 10.20
N ILE A 12 -9.61 3.27 11.06
CA ILE A 12 -10.29 1.96 11.02
C ILE A 12 -11.80 2.11 11.12
N LYS A 13 -12.27 3.01 12.00
CA LYS A 13 -13.70 3.26 12.19
C LYS A 13 -14.34 3.79 10.90
N GLU A 14 -13.74 4.81 10.31
CA GLU A 14 -14.22 5.47 9.11
C GLU A 14 -14.17 4.54 7.89
N ILE A 15 -13.16 3.66 7.81
CA ILE A 15 -13.08 2.59 6.80
C ILE A 15 -14.30 1.67 6.91
N LYS A 16 -14.68 1.24 8.12
CA LYS A 16 -15.85 0.38 8.34
C LYS A 16 -17.15 1.07 7.96
N GLU A 17 -17.34 2.30 8.41
CA GLU A 17 -18.55 3.09 8.15
C GLU A 17 -18.73 3.39 6.66
N THR A 18 -17.64 3.77 5.99
CA THR A 18 -17.65 4.02 4.54
C THR A 18 -17.97 2.74 3.77
N ALA A 19 -17.34 1.62 4.16
CA ALA A 19 -17.60 0.35 3.50
C ALA A 19 -19.06 -0.10 3.67
N ALA A 20 -19.62 -0.01 4.88
CA ALA A 20 -21.02 -0.34 5.13
C ALA A 20 -21.98 0.55 4.30
N THR A 21 -21.66 1.84 4.15
CA THR A 21 -22.45 2.77 3.34
C THR A 21 -22.45 2.37 1.86
N LEU A 22 -21.28 2.09 1.30
CA LEU A 22 -21.12 1.66 -0.10
C LEU A 22 -21.75 0.28 -0.35
N GLU A 23 -21.65 -0.64 0.62
CA GLU A 23 -22.30 -1.95 0.55
C GLU A 23 -23.82 -1.82 0.53
N ALA A 24 -24.39 -0.94 1.36
CA ALA A 24 -25.82 -0.63 1.35
C ALA A 24 -26.29 0.01 0.03
N GLN A 25 -25.39 0.70 -0.68
CA GLN A 25 -25.63 1.24 -2.02
C GLN A 25 -25.52 0.17 -3.13
N GLY A 26 -25.10 -1.07 -2.81
CA GLY A 26 -25.00 -2.17 -3.77
C GLY A 26 -23.60 -2.35 -4.38
N HIS A 27 -22.56 -1.77 -3.77
CA HIS A 27 -21.17 -2.06 -4.12
C HIS A 27 -20.64 -3.27 -3.37
N THR A 28 -19.67 -3.96 -3.97
CA THR A 28 -18.81 -4.91 -3.25
C THR A 28 -17.58 -4.14 -2.78
N VAL A 29 -17.22 -4.19 -1.50
CA VAL A 29 -16.14 -3.35 -0.97
C VAL A 29 -15.03 -4.18 -0.33
N HIS A 30 -13.80 -3.98 -0.78
CA HIS A 30 -12.60 -4.52 -0.16
C HIS A 30 -11.94 -3.45 0.73
N ARG A 31 -11.41 -3.88 1.87
CA ARG A 31 -10.66 -3.04 2.80
C ARG A 31 -9.16 -3.07 2.44
N PRO A 32 -8.36 -2.08 2.92
CA PRO A 32 -6.94 -2.02 2.64
C PRO A 32 -6.18 -3.33 2.94
N GLY A 33 -5.03 -3.52 2.31
CA GLY A 33 -4.11 -4.60 2.65
C GLY A 33 -3.75 -4.54 4.15
N GLY A 34 -3.89 -5.67 4.85
CA GLY A 34 -3.58 -5.75 6.28
C GLY A 34 -4.68 -5.28 7.22
N PHE A 35 -5.80 -4.75 6.73
CA PHE A 35 -6.88 -4.25 7.59
C PHE A 35 -7.29 -5.24 8.68
N GLU A 36 -7.52 -6.50 8.32
CA GLU A 36 -7.91 -7.56 9.25
C GLU A 36 -6.82 -7.85 10.30
N LEU A 37 -5.55 -7.84 9.89
CA LEU A 37 -4.41 -8.05 10.78
C LEU A 37 -4.25 -6.90 11.78
N TRP A 38 -4.47 -5.66 11.32
CA TRP A 38 -4.45 -4.46 12.16
C TRP A 38 -5.61 -4.44 13.16
N GLU A 39 -6.77 -5.00 12.82
CA GLU A 39 -7.87 -5.17 13.78
C GLU A 39 -7.53 -6.19 14.87
N GLU A 40 -6.86 -7.27 14.50
CA GLU A 40 -6.52 -8.36 15.42
C GLU A 40 -5.36 -7.99 16.36
N HIS A 41 -4.27 -7.46 15.82
CA HIS A 41 -3.02 -7.23 16.56
C HIS A 41 -2.91 -5.79 17.11
N GLY A 42 -3.73 -4.88 16.59
CA GLY A 42 -3.63 -3.45 16.89
C GLY A 42 -2.39 -2.82 16.29
N ARG A 43 -2.13 -1.56 16.66
CA ARG A 43 -0.92 -0.84 16.24
C ARG A 43 0.25 -1.25 17.12
N GLU A 44 1.19 -2.02 16.60
CA GLU A 44 2.50 -2.11 17.26
C GLU A 44 3.15 -0.72 17.29
N LYS A 45 3.53 -0.28 18.48
CA LYS A 45 4.02 1.08 18.71
C LYS A 45 5.52 1.15 18.42
N GLY A 46 5.87 1.69 17.26
CA GLY A 46 7.25 2.05 16.90
C GLY A 46 7.42 2.13 15.38
N GLU A 47 8.34 2.97 14.90
CA GLU A 47 8.69 3.02 13.46
C GLU A 47 9.26 1.68 12.99
N ASP A 48 10.04 1.02 13.83
CA ASP A 48 10.61 -0.30 13.55
C ASP A 48 9.52 -1.39 13.48
N GLY A 49 8.56 -1.37 14.39
CA GLY A 49 7.47 -2.35 14.43
C GLY A 49 6.50 -2.23 13.24
N GLU A 50 6.16 -1.02 12.81
CA GLU A 50 5.28 -0.83 11.63
C GLU A 50 5.95 -1.34 10.35
N LEU A 51 7.26 -1.10 10.18
CA LEU A 51 8.03 -1.61 9.04
C LEU A 51 8.17 -3.14 9.08
N GLU A 52 8.52 -3.71 10.23
CA GLU A 52 8.67 -5.15 10.42
C GLU A 52 7.35 -5.87 10.13
N PHE A 53 6.24 -5.37 10.69
CA PHE A 53 4.90 -5.86 10.42
C PHE A 53 4.56 -5.80 8.92
N MET A 54 4.82 -4.66 8.26
CA MET A 54 4.54 -4.50 6.84
C MET A 54 5.32 -5.50 5.97
N ARG A 55 6.56 -5.82 6.36
CA ARG A 55 7.43 -6.79 5.69
C ARG A 55 7.01 -8.22 5.96
N GLU A 56 6.78 -8.58 7.21
CA GLU A 56 6.38 -9.91 7.64
C GLU A 56 5.10 -10.36 6.93
N TYR A 57 4.11 -9.47 6.87
CA TYR A 57 2.82 -9.78 6.27
C TYR A 57 2.69 -9.40 4.80
N ASP A 58 3.77 -8.91 4.17
CA ASP A 58 3.82 -8.46 2.78
C ASP A 58 2.61 -7.59 2.37
N ILE A 59 2.34 -6.57 3.18
CA ILE A 59 1.13 -5.76 3.11
C ILE A 59 0.95 -5.11 1.73
N MET A 60 2.05 -4.64 1.14
CA MET A 60 2.04 -3.99 -0.17
C MET A 60 1.62 -4.96 -1.29
N ARG A 61 2.19 -6.18 -1.35
CA ARG A 61 1.79 -7.16 -2.38
C ARG A 61 0.38 -7.69 -2.14
N LYS A 62 -0.04 -7.85 -0.88
CA LYS A 62 -1.44 -8.18 -0.57
C LYS A 62 -2.41 -7.10 -1.06
N HIS A 63 -2.10 -5.82 -0.83
CA HIS A 63 -2.90 -4.71 -1.33
C HIS A 63 -2.95 -4.72 -2.86
N TYR A 64 -1.80 -4.84 -3.53
CA TYR A 64 -1.72 -4.94 -4.99
C TYR A 64 -2.51 -6.14 -5.54
N GLY A 65 -2.47 -7.28 -4.85
CA GLY A 65 -3.27 -8.47 -5.16
C GLY A 65 -4.77 -8.19 -5.17
N LYS A 66 -5.28 -7.54 -4.11
CA LYS A 66 -6.69 -7.09 -4.02
C LYS A 66 -7.02 -6.13 -5.18
N LEU A 67 -6.14 -5.17 -5.44
CA LEU A 67 -6.33 -4.10 -6.44
C LEU A 67 -6.53 -4.63 -7.86
N LYS A 68 -5.90 -5.74 -8.24
CA LYS A 68 -6.09 -6.34 -9.58
C LYS A 68 -7.55 -6.70 -9.86
N GLY A 69 -8.25 -7.21 -8.86
CA GLY A 69 -9.61 -7.76 -8.97
C GLY A 69 -10.75 -6.75 -8.79
N VAL A 70 -10.46 -5.47 -8.54
CA VAL A 70 -11.50 -4.45 -8.32
C VAL A 70 -11.75 -3.58 -9.55
N ASP A 71 -12.88 -2.91 -9.61
CA ASP A 71 -13.24 -2.00 -10.71
C ASP A 71 -12.61 -0.62 -10.52
N ALA A 72 -12.49 -0.13 -9.28
CA ALA A 72 -11.95 1.18 -8.93
C ALA A 72 -11.43 1.22 -7.48
N VAL A 73 -10.69 2.28 -7.14
CA VAL A 73 -10.27 2.57 -5.77
C VAL A 73 -10.96 3.82 -5.23
N LEU A 74 -11.24 3.82 -3.93
CA LEU A 74 -11.68 5.00 -3.18
C LEU A 74 -10.65 5.31 -2.09
N VAL A 75 -10.05 6.48 -2.19
CA VAL A 75 -9.12 7.01 -1.20
C VAL A 75 -9.89 7.80 -0.15
N LEU A 76 -9.78 7.37 1.11
CA LEU A 76 -10.38 8.08 2.25
C LEU A 76 -9.36 9.06 2.85
N ASN A 77 -9.13 10.15 2.14
CA ASN A 77 -8.16 11.20 2.51
C ASN A 77 -8.74 12.16 3.56
N TYR A 78 -8.99 11.65 4.77
CA TYR A 78 -9.38 12.46 5.93
C TYR A 78 -8.25 13.41 6.36
N GLU A 79 -8.60 14.44 7.14
CA GLU A 79 -7.58 15.30 7.75
C GLU A 79 -6.70 14.49 8.71
N LYS A 80 -5.39 14.69 8.62
CA LYS A 80 -4.40 14.07 9.51
C LYS A 80 -3.20 14.99 9.69
N ASN A 81 -2.67 15.08 10.91
CA ASN A 81 -1.51 15.90 11.24
C ASN A 81 -1.66 17.39 10.82
N GLY A 82 -2.89 17.92 10.87
CA GLY A 82 -3.19 19.30 10.45
C GLY A 82 -3.22 19.52 8.92
N VAL A 83 -3.16 18.44 8.13
CA VAL A 83 -3.25 18.49 6.66
C VAL A 83 -4.63 18.03 6.23
N ALA A 84 -5.45 18.96 5.73
CA ALA A 84 -6.74 18.64 5.14
C ALA A 84 -6.55 17.82 3.86
N GLY A 85 -7.36 16.77 3.67
CA GLY A 85 -7.22 15.91 2.49
C GLY A 85 -5.99 15.01 2.52
N TYR A 86 -5.39 14.72 3.69
CA TYR A 86 -4.10 14.06 3.81
C TYR A 86 -4.01 12.73 3.04
N ILE A 87 -2.95 12.58 2.25
CA ILE A 87 -2.58 11.35 1.54
C ILE A 87 -1.14 11.00 1.93
N GLY A 88 -0.95 9.95 2.73
CA GLY A 88 0.38 9.50 3.15
C GLY A 88 1.10 8.68 2.07
N GLY A 89 2.40 8.45 2.25
CA GLY A 89 3.23 7.71 1.28
C GLY A 89 2.70 6.32 0.91
N GLY A 90 2.13 5.58 1.86
CA GLY A 90 1.46 4.29 1.60
C GLY A 90 0.31 4.42 0.60
N VAL A 91 -0.59 5.37 0.84
CA VAL A 91 -1.76 5.62 -0.02
C VAL A 91 -1.33 6.18 -1.38
N LEU A 92 -0.30 7.03 -1.43
CA LEU A 92 0.25 7.53 -2.69
C LEU A 92 0.77 6.39 -3.58
N MET A 93 1.45 5.39 -3.00
CA MET A 93 1.88 4.20 -3.75
C MET A 93 0.68 3.38 -4.25
N GLU A 94 -0.35 3.20 -3.42
CA GLU A 94 -1.58 2.51 -3.82
C GLU A 94 -2.28 3.22 -5.00
N MET A 95 -2.31 4.56 -4.98
CA MET A 95 -2.80 5.37 -6.11
C MET A 95 -1.96 5.18 -7.37
N GLY A 96 -0.62 5.14 -7.23
CA GLY A 96 0.28 4.85 -8.35
C GLY A 96 0.00 3.47 -8.98
N PHE A 97 -0.22 2.43 -8.15
CA PHE A 97 -0.58 1.11 -8.66
C PHE A 97 -1.94 1.10 -9.34
N ALA A 98 -2.93 1.81 -8.79
CA ALA A 98 -4.25 1.93 -9.38
C ALA A 98 -4.16 2.60 -10.77
N HIS A 99 -3.34 3.66 -10.89
CA HIS A 99 -3.09 4.36 -12.14
C HIS A 99 -2.45 3.46 -13.20
N VAL A 100 -1.39 2.72 -12.85
CA VAL A 100 -0.74 1.76 -13.77
C VAL A 100 -1.72 0.66 -14.22
N LEU A 101 -2.60 0.23 -13.32
CA LEU A 101 -3.67 -0.75 -13.63
C LEU A 101 -4.89 -0.13 -14.33
N GLN A 102 -4.83 1.16 -14.66
CA GLN A 102 -5.92 1.92 -15.31
C GLN A 102 -7.25 1.83 -14.53
N LYS A 103 -7.16 1.77 -13.20
CA LYS A 103 -8.33 1.79 -12.32
C LYS A 103 -8.73 3.25 -12.09
N PRO A 104 -10.02 3.61 -12.20
CA PRO A 104 -10.50 4.90 -11.72
C PRO A 104 -10.15 5.09 -10.25
N ILE A 105 -9.70 6.30 -9.91
CA ILE A 105 -9.33 6.69 -8.55
C ILE A 105 -10.30 7.75 -8.09
N TYR A 106 -11.01 7.50 -7.00
CA TYR A 106 -11.87 8.48 -6.35
C TYR A 106 -11.19 9.00 -5.08
N LEU A 107 -11.23 10.31 -4.85
CA LEU A 107 -10.84 10.92 -3.57
C LEU A 107 -12.09 11.36 -2.83
N LEU A 108 -12.20 10.97 -1.56
CA LEU A 108 -13.32 11.41 -0.72
C LEU A 108 -13.33 12.94 -0.56
N ASN A 109 -12.17 13.54 -0.30
CA ASN A 109 -11.98 14.97 -0.07
C ASN A 109 -11.06 15.58 -1.15
N PRO A 110 -11.01 16.92 -1.26
CA PRO A 110 -10.10 17.61 -2.19
C PRO A 110 -8.63 17.21 -2.06
N ILE A 111 -7.89 17.39 -3.15
CA ILE A 111 -6.45 17.12 -3.21
C ILE A 111 -5.72 18.02 -2.20
N PRO A 112 -4.90 17.43 -1.30
CA PRO A 112 -4.20 18.19 -0.27
C PRO A 112 -3.17 19.16 -0.85
N ASP A 113 -2.85 20.21 -0.12
CA ASP A 113 -1.71 21.09 -0.41
C ASP A 113 -0.44 20.50 0.22
N VAL A 114 0.29 19.70 -0.55
CA VAL A 114 1.47 18.94 -0.11
C VAL A 114 2.59 19.00 -1.17
N PRO A 115 3.86 18.82 -0.80
CA PRO A 115 4.98 18.91 -1.76
C PRO A 115 4.93 17.92 -2.93
N TYR A 116 4.19 16.82 -2.80
CA TYR A 116 4.00 15.78 -3.81
C TYR A 116 2.60 15.83 -4.45
N ARG A 117 2.02 17.03 -4.52
CA ARG A 117 0.69 17.25 -5.10
C ARG A 117 0.64 16.84 -6.57
N ASP A 118 1.69 17.11 -7.33
CA ASP A 118 1.77 16.78 -8.76
C ASP A 118 1.68 15.26 -8.98
N GLU A 119 2.27 14.44 -8.11
CA GLU A 119 2.15 12.98 -8.14
C GLU A 119 0.73 12.50 -7.82
N ILE A 120 -0.06 13.28 -7.09
CA ILE A 120 -1.49 12.99 -6.88
C ILE A 120 -2.27 13.38 -8.13
N GLU A 121 -2.07 14.59 -8.66
CA GLU A 121 -2.79 15.12 -9.81
C GLU A 121 -2.56 14.32 -11.10
N VAL A 122 -1.34 13.81 -11.33
CA VAL A 122 -1.02 12.99 -12.52
C VAL A 122 -1.81 11.68 -12.55
N THR A 123 -2.27 11.18 -11.40
CA THR A 123 -3.14 9.99 -11.34
C THR A 123 -4.57 10.25 -11.83
N ASN A 124 -4.90 11.53 -12.11
CA ASN A 124 -6.19 12.02 -12.59
C ASN A 124 -7.39 11.53 -11.76
N PRO A 125 -7.40 11.78 -10.44
CA PRO A 125 -8.49 11.33 -9.59
C PRO A 125 -9.77 12.13 -9.79
N VAL A 126 -10.90 11.50 -9.47
CA VAL A 126 -12.21 12.17 -9.37
C VAL A 126 -12.47 12.53 -7.90
N VAL A 127 -12.61 13.82 -7.61
CA VAL A 127 -12.91 14.32 -6.26
C VAL A 127 -14.41 14.23 -5.98
N LEU A 128 -14.78 13.63 -4.86
CA LEU A 128 -16.17 13.38 -4.48
C LEU A 128 -16.78 14.49 -3.60
N ASP A 129 -15.96 15.32 -2.96
CA ASP A 129 -16.39 16.34 -1.99
C ASP A 129 -17.30 15.76 -0.88
N GLY A 130 -16.94 14.57 -0.39
CA GLY A 130 -17.68 13.86 0.65
C GLY A 130 -18.92 13.10 0.17
N ASP A 131 -19.33 13.25 -1.08
CA ASP A 131 -20.55 12.62 -1.61
C ASP A 131 -20.26 11.28 -2.30
N LEU A 132 -20.46 10.19 -1.56
CA LEU A 132 -20.28 8.82 -2.06
C LEU A 132 -21.28 8.45 -3.18
N ASN A 133 -22.41 9.15 -3.32
CA ASN A 133 -23.39 8.87 -4.37
C ASN A 133 -22.89 9.22 -5.77
N LYS A 134 -21.78 9.97 -5.87
CA LYS A 134 -21.09 10.26 -7.13
C LYS A 134 -20.34 9.05 -7.70
N ILE A 135 -20.18 7.96 -6.94
CA ILE A 135 -19.60 6.71 -7.44
C ILE A 135 -20.69 5.92 -8.19
N PRO A 136 -20.47 5.56 -9.46
CA PRO A 136 -21.49 4.84 -10.24
C PRO A 136 -21.64 3.39 -9.79
N LEU A 137 -22.87 2.85 -9.85
CA LEU A 137 -23.14 1.45 -9.50
C LEU A 137 -22.49 0.45 -10.47
N GLN A 138 -22.27 0.85 -11.72
CA GLN A 138 -21.68 0.02 -12.76
C GLN A 138 -20.40 0.65 -13.28
N HIS A 139 -19.37 -0.17 -13.49
CA HIS A 139 -18.16 0.30 -14.15
C HIS A 139 -18.44 0.52 -15.64
N THR A 140 -18.28 1.75 -16.11
CA THR A 140 -18.19 2.03 -17.54
C THR A 140 -16.70 2.17 -17.89
N PRO A 141 -16.08 1.17 -18.53
CA PRO A 141 -14.71 1.34 -18.98
C PRO A 141 -14.66 2.50 -19.99
N PRO A 142 -13.65 3.38 -19.95
CA PRO A 142 -13.44 4.33 -21.04
C PRO A 142 -13.30 3.53 -22.35
N PHE A 143 -13.95 4.02 -23.41
CA PHE A 143 -13.89 3.39 -24.74
C PHE A 143 -12.43 3.09 -25.12
N GLY A 144 -12.14 1.82 -25.41
CA GLY A 144 -10.83 1.38 -25.92
C GLY A 144 -9.84 0.83 -24.89
N ARG A 145 -10.20 -0.22 -24.14
CA ARG A 145 -9.19 -1.04 -23.45
C ARG A 145 -8.38 -1.86 -24.49
N PRO A 146 -7.05 -1.78 -24.51
CA PRO A 146 -6.23 -2.90 -24.96
C PRO A 146 -6.45 -4.09 -24.01
N SER A 147 -6.35 -5.31 -24.53
CA SER A 147 -6.33 -6.53 -23.73
C SER A 147 -5.30 -6.40 -22.59
N GLN A 148 -5.60 -6.97 -21.42
CA GLN A 148 -4.69 -7.03 -20.26
C GLN A 148 -3.46 -7.94 -20.50
N GLU A 149 -3.05 -8.13 -21.75
CA GLU A 149 -1.85 -8.88 -22.11
C GLU A 149 -0.64 -7.95 -21.97
N GLY A 150 0.09 -8.08 -20.87
CA GLY A 150 1.41 -7.43 -20.75
C GLY A 150 1.73 -6.77 -19.41
N ASN A 151 0.87 -6.85 -18.40
CA ASN A 151 1.28 -6.38 -17.08
C ASN A 151 2.29 -7.37 -16.49
N PRO A 152 3.46 -6.94 -15.97
CA PRO A 152 4.43 -7.86 -15.41
C PRO A 152 3.78 -8.59 -14.23
N GLU A 153 3.64 -9.91 -14.36
CA GLU A 153 3.42 -10.77 -13.20
C GLU A 153 4.66 -10.64 -12.33
N PHE A 154 4.51 -10.02 -11.16
CA PHE A 154 5.50 -10.17 -10.12
C PHE A 154 5.55 -11.67 -9.79
N PRO A 155 6.74 -12.31 -9.84
CA PRO A 155 6.82 -13.71 -9.44
C PRO A 155 6.27 -13.83 -8.01
N PRO A 156 5.54 -14.91 -7.69
CA PRO A 156 5.10 -15.15 -6.33
C PRO A 156 6.35 -15.12 -5.44
N THR A 157 6.38 -14.19 -4.50
CA THR A 157 7.36 -14.24 -3.43
C THR A 157 6.97 -15.43 -2.57
N GLU A 158 7.72 -16.53 -2.71
CA GLU A 158 7.77 -17.52 -1.65
C GLU A 158 8.10 -16.75 -0.36
N GLY A 159 7.16 -16.71 0.59
CA GLY A 159 7.50 -16.38 1.97
C GLY A 159 8.63 -17.31 2.40
N PRO A 160 9.49 -16.92 3.35
CA PRO A 160 10.63 -17.75 3.72
C PRO A 160 10.13 -19.08 4.29
N GLY A 161 10.12 -20.10 3.43
CA GLY A 161 9.49 -21.38 3.68
C GLY A 161 9.88 -22.37 2.59
N GLY A 162 11.13 -22.83 2.62
CA GLY A 162 11.50 -24.14 2.05
C GLY A 162 12.51 -24.17 0.90
N GLY A 163 13.03 -23.03 0.43
CA GLY A 163 14.12 -22.99 -0.53
C GLY A 163 15.46 -22.72 0.16
N SER A 164 16.34 -23.72 0.24
CA SER A 164 17.74 -23.56 0.63
C SER A 164 18.46 -22.64 -0.36
N VAL A 165 18.35 -21.33 -0.17
CA VAL A 165 19.40 -20.41 -0.63
C VAL A 165 20.62 -20.77 0.21
N ARG A 166 21.67 -21.31 -0.41
CA ARG A 166 22.95 -21.44 0.28
C ARG A 166 23.36 -20.03 0.69
N ALA A 167 23.12 -19.67 1.95
CA ALA A 167 23.74 -18.52 2.56
C ALA A 167 25.25 -18.78 2.48
N GLY A 168 25.95 -18.00 1.64
CA GLY A 168 27.41 -18.00 1.64
C GLY A 168 27.85 -17.79 3.09
N ALA A 169 28.67 -18.69 3.61
CA ALA A 169 29.07 -18.62 5.01
C ALA A 169 29.74 -17.27 5.26
N MET A 170 29.23 -16.51 6.23
CA MET A 170 29.82 -15.22 6.62
C MET A 170 30.62 -15.42 7.89
N ARG A 171 31.77 -14.75 7.99
CA ARG A 171 32.51 -14.67 9.25
C ARG A 171 32.42 -13.27 9.84
N ARG A 172 32.38 -13.21 11.15
CA ARG A 172 32.45 -11.97 11.92
C ARG A 172 33.91 -11.58 12.06
N VAL A 173 34.26 -10.39 11.59
CA VAL A 173 35.62 -9.83 11.68
C VAL A 173 35.61 -8.65 12.64
N GLN A 174 36.47 -8.66 13.65
CA GLN A 174 36.68 -7.52 14.54
C GLN A 174 37.25 -6.34 13.77
N THR A 175 36.67 -5.16 13.96
CA THR A 175 37.18 -3.92 13.39
C THR A 175 37.88 -3.11 14.46
N PHE A 176 38.97 -2.45 14.04
CA PHE A 176 39.77 -1.57 14.88
C PHE A 176 39.77 -0.17 14.26
N ASP A 177 39.77 0.86 15.08
CA ASP A 177 39.96 2.23 14.62
C ASP A 177 41.42 2.49 14.19
N SER A 178 41.67 3.69 13.68
CA SER A 178 43.00 4.12 13.22
C SER A 178 44.05 4.20 14.34
N ALA A 179 43.63 4.14 15.61
CA ALA A 179 44.50 4.05 16.78
C ALA A 179 44.67 2.60 17.29
N GLY A 180 44.11 1.61 16.58
CA GLY A 180 44.21 0.19 16.91
C GLY A 180 43.27 -0.28 18.02
N LYS A 181 42.25 0.51 18.37
CA LYS A 181 41.27 0.15 19.41
C LYS A 181 40.04 -0.51 18.79
N GLU A 182 39.58 -1.62 19.37
CA GLU A 182 38.42 -2.35 18.88
C GLU A 182 37.18 -1.43 18.89
N ASN A 183 36.51 -1.31 17.75
CA ASN A 183 35.39 -0.39 17.56
C ASN A 183 34.13 -1.05 16.96
N GLY A 184 34.15 -2.36 16.71
CA GLY A 184 32.97 -3.08 16.24
C GLY A 184 33.29 -4.38 15.52
N PHE A 185 32.31 -4.86 14.75
CA PHE A 185 32.43 -6.05 13.94
C PHE A 185 31.80 -5.82 12.56
N LEU A 186 32.43 -6.39 11.53
CA LEU A 186 31.91 -6.41 10.16
C LEU A 186 31.63 -7.86 9.75
N MET A 187 30.57 -8.08 8.98
CA MET A 187 30.27 -9.39 8.39
C MET A 187 30.90 -9.47 7.00
N GLU A 188 31.86 -10.38 6.83
CA GLU A 188 32.52 -10.61 5.55
C GLU A 188 32.02 -11.92 4.94
N LEU A 189 31.59 -11.88 3.67
CA LEU A 189 31.28 -13.08 2.89
C LEU A 189 32.56 -13.90 2.69
N LEU A 190 32.54 -15.17 3.09
CA LEU A 190 33.58 -16.10 2.68
C LEU A 190 33.41 -16.33 1.18
N LYS A 191 34.43 -15.95 0.40
CA LYS A 191 34.47 -16.31 -1.01
C LYS A 191 34.56 -17.83 -1.09
N ASP A 192 33.61 -18.45 -1.78
CA ASP A 192 33.60 -19.90 -2.02
C ASP A 192 34.96 -20.32 -2.59
N GLY A 193 35.61 -21.30 -1.94
CA GLY A 193 36.86 -21.92 -2.39
C GLY A 193 36.64 -23.02 -3.42
#